data_AF-A0A366H8R8-F1
#
_entry.id   AF-A0A366H8R8-F1
#
_cell.length_a   1.000
_cell.length_b   1.000
_cell.length_c   1.000
_cell.angle_alpha   90.00
_cell.angle_beta   90.00
_cell.angle_gamma   90.00
#
_symmetry.space_group_name_H-M   'P 1'
#
loop_
_entity.id
_entity.type
_entity.pdbx_description
1 polymer ?
#
loop_
_entity_poly.entity_id
_entity_poly.type
_entity_poly.pdbx_seq_one_letter_code
_entity_poly.pdbx_strand_id
1 'polypeptide(L)'
;MDPELTHLDDLYHAHWRLKIIRHLMTTHRASPWKGSVAWRLQEADYLQRLASAEDQLVLCRQKLADFHRRQEETRGHAGAGRDGYKESAA
;
A
#
# COMPACT_ATOMS: atom_id res chain seq x y z
N MET A 1 2.08 -19.30 -8.95
CA MET A 1 2.33 -18.04 -8.22
C MET A 1 1.01 -17.61 -7.63
N ASP A 2 0.94 -17.42 -6.32
CA ASP A 2 -0.25 -16.87 -5.68
C ASP A 2 -0.29 -15.35 -5.95
N PRO A 3 -1.34 -14.83 -6.61
CA PRO A 3 -1.45 -13.41 -6.90
C PRO A 3 -1.53 -12.55 -5.64
N GLU A 4 -2.01 -13.08 -4.50
CA GLU A 4 -2.09 -12.32 -3.25
C GLU A 4 -0.73 -12.08 -2.63
N LEU A 5 0.15 -13.10 -2.63
CA LEU A 5 1.55 -12.97 -2.18
C LEU A 5 2.30 -11.95 -3.05
N THR A 6 2.02 -11.94 -4.36
CA THR A 6 2.68 -11.03 -5.31
C THR A 6 2.33 -9.55 -5.02
N HIS A 7 1.06 -9.26 -4.72
CA HIS A 7 0.63 -7.88 -4.42
C HIS A 7 1.18 -7.35 -3.08
N LEU A 8 1.31 -8.22 -2.07
CA LEU A 8 1.90 -7.83 -0.79
C LEU A 8 3.38 -7.51 -0.92
N ASP A 9 4.13 -8.33 -1.67
CA ASP A 9 5.54 -8.11 -1.97
C ASP A 9 5.73 -6.80 -2.76
N ASP A 10 4.88 -6.52 -3.76
CA ASP A 10 4.92 -5.28 -4.52
C ASP A 10 4.70 -4.03 -3.64
N LEU A 11 3.74 -4.09 -2.70
CA LEU A 11 3.52 -2.99 -1.75
C LEU A 11 4.68 -2.84 -0.76
N TYR A 12 5.31 -3.94 -0.36
CA TYR A 12 6.50 -3.90 0.47
C TYR A 12 7.67 -3.23 -0.27
N HIS A 13 7.92 -3.63 -1.52
CA HIS A 13 8.96 -3.04 -2.37
C HIS A 13 8.69 -1.56 -2.66
N ALA A 14 7.44 -1.19 -2.94
CA ALA A 14 7.06 0.20 -3.14
C ALA A 14 7.33 1.05 -1.88
N HIS A 15 6.97 0.53 -0.70
CA HIS A 15 7.26 1.21 0.57
C HIS A 15 8.77 1.40 0.80
N TRP A 16 9.55 0.35 0.57
CA TRP A 16 11.01 0.40 0.71
C TRP A 16 11.65 1.43 -0.23
N ARG A 17 11.20 1.49 -1.49
CA ARG A 17 11.67 2.48 -2.47
C ARG A 17 11.40 3.92 -1.99
N LEU A 18 10.21 4.19 -1.45
CA LEU A 18 9.87 5.51 -0.91
C LEU A 18 10.77 5.90 0.27
N LYS A 19 11.10 4.96 1.15
CA LYS A 19 12.03 5.22 2.26
C LYS A 19 13.43 5.60 1.76
N ILE A 20 13.93 4.92 0.73
CA ILE A 20 15.23 5.25 0.13
C ILE A 20 15.20 6.62 -0.50
N ILE A 21 14.17 6.94 -1.30
CA ILE A 21 14.05 8.25 -1.96
C ILE A 21 14.00 9.36 -0.91
N ARG A 22 13.23 9.18 0.18
CA ARG A 22 13.18 10.13 1.29
C ARG A 22 14.55 10.34 1.94
N HIS A 23 15.31 9.27 2.12
CA HIS A 23 16.67 9.35 2.65
C HIS A 23 17.60 10.13 1.70
N LEU A 24 17.54 9.83 0.40
CA LEU A 24 18.30 10.57 -0.62
C LEU A 24 17.93 12.05 -0.66
N MET A 25 16.65 12.40 -0.51
CA MET A 25 16.20 13.79 -0.42
C MET A 25 16.74 14.50 0.82
N THR A 26 16.86 13.80 1.95
CA THR A 26 17.50 14.34 3.15
C THR A 26 18.97 14.64 2.89
N THR A 27 19.69 13.74 2.23
CA THR A 27 21.09 13.94 1.86
C THR A 27 21.24 15.06 0.82
N HIS A 28 20.32 15.16 -0.13
CA HIS A 28 20.29 16.20 -1.14
C HIS A 28 20.32 17.60 -0.50
N ARG A 29 19.60 17.80 0.62
CA ARG A 29 19.59 19.06 1.40
C ARG A 29 20.93 19.45 2.01
N ALA A 30 21.84 18.50 2.20
CA ALA A 30 23.19 18.77 2.67
C ALA A 30 24.12 19.26 1.54
N SER A 31 23.66 19.27 0.29
CA SER A 31 24.46 19.69 -0.86
C SER A 31 24.88 21.17 -0.78
N PRO A 32 26.13 21.51 -1.14
CA PRO A 32 26.60 22.89 -1.17
C PRO A 32 25.87 23.79 -2.20
N TRP A 33 25.09 23.20 -3.11
CA TRP A 33 24.42 23.90 -4.22
C TRP A 33 22.98 24.33 -3.89
N LYS A 34 22.56 24.11 -2.63
CA LYS A 34 21.18 24.28 -2.13
C LYS A 34 20.58 25.70 -2.21
N GLY A 35 21.40 26.71 -2.51
CA GLY A 35 20.97 28.11 -2.56
C GLY A 35 20.35 28.54 -3.90
N SER A 36 20.56 27.79 -4.97
CA SER A 36 20.06 28.20 -6.28
C SER A 36 18.54 28.05 -6.39
N VAL A 37 17.90 28.93 -7.17
CA VAL A 37 16.45 28.85 -7.44
C VAL A 37 16.10 27.54 -8.13
N ALA A 38 16.92 27.11 -9.10
CA ALA A 38 16.74 25.85 -9.81
C ALA A 38 16.74 24.65 -8.85
N TRP A 39 17.67 24.63 -7.90
CA TRP A 39 17.75 23.57 -6.90
C TRP A 39 16.51 23.52 -6.01
N ARG A 40 16.01 24.67 -5.54
CA ARG A 40 14.79 24.75 -4.71
C ARG A 40 13.53 24.30 -5.46
N LEU A 41 13.40 24.66 -6.73
CA LEU A 41 12.28 24.22 -7.57
C LEU A 41 12.31 22.71 -7.79
N GLN A 42 13.49 22.16 -8.08
CA GLN A 42 13.68 20.73 -8.26
C GLN A 42 13.40 19.95 -6.95
N GLU A 43 13.87 20.47 -5.82
CA GLU A 43 13.56 19.90 -4.51
C GLU A 43 12.05 19.87 -4.25
N ALA A 44 11.35 20.98 -4.51
CA ALA A 44 9.90 21.06 -4.32
C ALA A 44 9.14 20.05 -5.20
N ASP A 45 9.52 19.88 -6.47
CA ASP A 45 8.94 18.86 -7.36
C ASP A 45 9.11 17.46 -6.78
N TYR A 46 10.32 17.11 -6.34
CA TYR A 46 10.59 15.80 -5.77
C TYR A 46 9.82 15.55 -4.47
N LEU A 47 9.70 16.55 -3.59
CA LEU A 47 8.91 16.43 -2.37
C LEU A 47 7.43 16.23 -2.66
N GLN A 48 6.88 16.96 -3.63
CA GLN A 48 5.49 16.79 -4.04
C GLN A 48 5.23 15.40 -4.61
N ARG A 49 6.10 14.91 -5.48
CA ARG A 49 6.00 13.57 -6.07
C ARG A 49 6.15 12.46 -5.02
N LEU A 50 7.05 12.65 -4.05
CA LEU A 50 7.23 11.73 -2.94
C LEU A 50 5.96 11.67 -2.07
N ALA A 51 5.40 12.81 -1.69
CA ALA A 51 4.16 12.88 -0.91
C ALA A 51 3.00 12.20 -1.66
N SER A 52 2.83 12.50 -2.95
CA SER A 52 1.79 11.87 -3.76
C SER A 52 1.93 10.35 -3.84
N ALA A 53 3.16 9.84 -3.94
CA ALA A 53 3.41 8.40 -3.99
C ALA A 53 3.17 7.71 -2.62
N GLU A 54 3.45 8.41 -1.52
CA GLU A 54 3.13 7.94 -0.16
C GLU A 54 1.62 7.83 0.06
N ASP A 55 0.86 8.84 -0.37
CA ASP A 55 -0.61 8.82 -0.30
C ASP A 55 -1.20 7.66 -1.13
N GLN A 56 -0.69 7.45 -2.35
CA GLN A 56 -1.12 6.33 -3.20
C GLN A 56 -0.83 4.98 -2.54
N LEU A 57 0.33 4.82 -1.88
CA LEU A 57 0.67 3.60 -1.17
C LEU A 57 -0.30 3.32 -0.01
N VAL A 58 -0.70 4.36 0.73
CA VAL A 58 -1.72 4.24 1.79
C VAL A 58 -3.05 3.77 1.21
N LEU A 59 -3.50 4.39 0.11
CA LEU A 59 -4.75 4.01 -0.56
C LEU A 59 -4.71 2.56 -1.07
N CYS A 60 -3.60 2.11 -1.64
CA CYS A 60 -3.46 0.73 -2.10
C CYS A 60 -3.52 -0.28 -0.93
N ARG A 61 -2.88 0.04 0.21
CA ARG A 61 -2.96 -0.80 1.42
C ARG A 61 -4.37 -0.90 1.97
N GLN A 62 -5.10 0.22 2.01
CA GLN A 62 -6.50 0.25 2.45
C GLN A 62 -7.38 -0.60 1.54
N LYS A 63 -7.26 -0.44 0.22
CA LYS A 63 -8.02 -1.23 -0.76
C LYS A 63 -7.73 -2.72 -0.65
N LEU A 64 -6.47 -3.11 -0.41
CA LEU A 64 -6.09 -4.51 -0.22
C LEU A 64 -6.69 -5.08 1.08
N ALA A 65 -6.63 -4.32 2.18
CA ALA A 65 -7.25 -4.73 3.45
C ALA A 65 -8.78 -4.88 3.32
N ASP A 66 -9.44 -3.94 2.65
CA ASP A 66 -10.87 -4.02 2.36
C ASP A 66 -11.24 -5.23 1.48
N PHE A 67 -10.40 -5.55 0.50
CA PHE A 67 -10.57 -6.73 -0.35
C PHE A 67 -10.48 -8.02 0.46
N HIS A 68 -9.47 -8.17 1.32
CA HIS A 68 -9.32 -9.34 2.19
C HIS A 68 -10.49 -9.45 3.17
N ARG A 69 -10.94 -8.34 3.79
CA ARG A 69 -12.12 -8.35 4.67
C ARG A 69 -13.37 -8.86 3.96
N ARG A 70 -13.64 -8.40 2.73
CA ARG A 70 -14.78 -8.89 1.92
C ARG A 70 -14.66 -10.36 1.55
N GLN A 71 -13.45 -10.84 1.26
CA GLN A 71 -13.17 -12.26 0.99
C GLN A 71 -13.51 -13.13 2.23
N GLU A 72 -13.13 -12.68 3.42
CA GLU A 72 -13.43 -13.36 4.69
C GLU A 72 -14.93 -13.37 5.01
N GLU A 73 -15.63 -12.24 4.83
CA GLU A 73 -17.09 -12.14 5.00
C GLU A 73 -17.83 -13.10 4.06
N THR A 74 -17.40 -13.18 2.81
CA THR A 74 -17.98 -14.09 1.80
C THR A 74 -17.73 -15.56 2.13
N ARG A 75 -16.53 -15.89 2.62
CA ARG A 75 -16.19 -17.25 3.11
C ARG A 75 -16.98 -17.63 4.37
N GLY A 76 -17.20 -16.69 5.29
CA GLY A 76 -17.98 -16.89 6.50
C GLY A 76 -19.47 -17.15 6.23
N HIS A 77 -20.07 -16.49 5.23
CA HIS A 77 -21.46 -16.75 4.82
C HIS A 77 -21.64 -18.11 4.12
N ALA A 78 -20.65 -18.58 3.36
CA ALA A 78 -20.70 -19.91 2.74
C ALA A 78 -20.63 -21.07 3.76
N GLY A 79 -20.07 -20.84 4.94
CA GLY A 79 -19.96 -21.84 6.02
C GLY A 79 -21.22 -21.96 6.90
N ALA A 80 -22.09 -20.96 6.93
CA ALA A 80 -23.26 -20.93 7.82
C ALA A 80 -24.48 -21.72 7.29
N GLY A 81 -24.42 -22.27 6.07
CA GLY A 81 -25.54 -22.95 5.41
C GLY A 81 -25.60 -24.48 5.58
N ARG A 82 -24.76 -25.10 6.42
CA ARG A 82 -24.59 -26.58 6.44
C ARG A 82 -24.95 -27.30 7.74
N ASP A 83 -25.61 -26.65 8.70
CA ASP A 83 -26.00 -27.28 9.98
C ASP A 83 -27.53 -27.25 10.26
N GLY A 84 -28.35 -27.09 9.21
CA GLY A 84 -29.79 -26.87 9.36
C GLY A 84 -30.74 -27.94 8.83
N TYR A 85 -30.27 -29.16 8.49
CA TYR A 85 -31.16 -30.21 7.97
C TYR A 85 -30.81 -31.60 8.53
N LYS A 86 -31.24 -31.85 9.77
CA LYS A 86 -31.59 -33.21 10.21
C LYS A 86 -33.08 -33.23 10.53
N GLU A 87 -33.84 -33.29 9.43
CA GLU A 87 -34.94 -34.22 9.20
C GLU A 87 -35.53 -34.85 10.46
N SER A 88 -36.66 -34.31 10.88
CA SER A 88 -37.67 -35.03 11.64
C SER A 88 -38.13 -36.23 10.79
N ALA A 89 -37.74 -37.44 11.20
CA ALA A 89 -38.37 -38.67 10.75
C ALA A 89 -38.89 -39.39 11.99
N ALA A 90 -40.19 -39.66 11.92
CA ALA A 90 -41.06 -40.25 12.93
C ALA A 90 -40.72 -41.70 13.28
#